data_AF-A0A3E4GR11-F1
#
_entry.id   AF-A0A3E4GR11-F1
#
_cell.length_a   1.000
_cell.length_b   1.000
_cell.length_c   1.000
_cell.angle_alpha   90.00
_cell.angle_beta   90.00
_cell.angle_gamma   90.00
#
_symmetry.space_group_name_H-M   'P 1'
#
loop_
_entity.id
_entity.type
_entity.pdbx_description
1 polymer ?
#
loop_
_entity_poly.entity_id
_entity_poly.type
_entity_poly.pdbx_seq_one_letter_code
_entity_poly.pdbx_strand_id
1 'polypeptide(L)'
;MAEQEKNIEQGVHKRRTRYKGKYPRKFEEKYKELQPEKYQDMIAHVIQKGNTPAGMHISIMVQEILDFLKIQPGEVGFDATLGYGGHTKAMLKCLEGKGHIYATDVDPEESAKTKKRLEEQGFGEDILTIRLQNFCTIDEIAKEVGGFDFILADLGVSSMQIDNPKRGFSFKVDGPLDLRLNQEKGISAAERLDTISREELAGMLYENSDEPYCEELAKAITEEIRKGHRIDTTTKLRQVIEQTLSFLPENKEKKDIIRKTCQRTFQALRIDVNHEFEVLYEFMEKLPGALKPGGRVAILTFHSGEDKLVKKALKAGYREGVYSEYAKDVVRPSAEECAQNGRARSTKMRWAVKAE
;
A
#
# COMPACT_ATOMS: atom_id res chain seq x y z
N MET A 1 18.28 -10.57 -13.69
CA MET A 1 18.55 -11.00 -12.29
C MET A 1 19.62 -12.08 -12.18
N ALA A 2 19.75 -13.00 -13.15
CA ALA A 2 20.72 -14.11 -13.09
C ALA A 2 22.22 -13.73 -13.11
N GLU A 3 22.59 -12.54 -13.57
CA GLU A 3 24.00 -12.09 -13.60
C GLU A 3 24.46 -11.39 -12.32
N GLN A 4 23.55 -10.94 -11.47
CA GLN A 4 23.92 -10.24 -10.22
C GLN A 4 24.25 -11.20 -9.09
N GLU A 5 23.59 -12.36 -9.04
CA GLU A 5 23.84 -13.39 -8.02
C GLU A 5 25.14 -14.17 -8.26
N LYS A 6 25.52 -14.41 -9.54
CA LYS A 6 26.82 -15.01 -9.89
C LYS A 6 28.03 -14.13 -9.54
N ASN A 7 27.84 -12.83 -9.39
CA ASN A 7 28.95 -11.89 -9.16
C ASN A 7 29.31 -11.71 -7.68
N ILE A 8 28.50 -12.22 -6.74
CA ILE A 8 28.81 -12.16 -5.30
C ILE A 8 29.83 -13.25 -4.93
N GLU A 9 29.80 -14.40 -5.59
CA GLU A 9 30.81 -15.47 -5.42
C GLU A 9 32.19 -15.13 -6.02
N GLN A 10 32.29 -14.13 -6.91
CA GLN A 10 33.53 -13.84 -7.66
C GLN A 10 34.33 -12.63 -7.16
N GLY A 11 33.98 -12.01 -6.03
CA GLY A 11 34.80 -10.94 -5.44
C GLY A 11 35.00 -9.69 -6.33
N VAL A 12 34.14 -9.49 -7.32
CA VAL A 12 34.22 -8.32 -8.21
C VAL A 12 33.57 -7.12 -7.52
N HIS A 13 34.38 -6.31 -6.85
CA HIS A 13 33.94 -5.10 -6.15
C HIS A 13 33.43 -4.05 -7.16
N LYS A 14 32.13 -4.06 -7.48
CA LYS A 14 31.54 -3.11 -8.43
C LYS A 14 31.64 -1.68 -7.88
N ARG A 15 32.32 -0.80 -8.61
CA ARG A 15 32.56 0.60 -8.21
C ARG A 15 31.21 1.34 -8.12
N ARG A 16 30.95 2.02 -7.01
CA ARG A 16 29.69 2.76 -6.77
C ARG A 16 29.46 3.80 -7.87
N THR A 17 28.22 3.91 -8.36
CA THR A 17 27.82 4.96 -9.31
C THR A 17 27.93 6.32 -8.61
N ARG A 18 28.79 7.21 -9.12
CA ARG A 18 28.92 8.58 -8.60
C ARG A 18 27.76 9.44 -9.13
N TYR A 19 26.99 10.04 -8.23
CA TYR A 19 25.95 11.03 -8.59
C TYR A 19 26.52 12.45 -8.53
N LYS A 20 25.98 13.37 -9.34
CA LYS A 20 26.38 14.80 -9.32
C LYS A 20 25.70 15.53 -8.16
N GLY A 21 26.48 16.21 -7.32
CA GLY A 21 26.01 17.05 -6.22
C GLY A 21 26.25 16.48 -4.82
N LYS A 22 25.84 17.22 -3.78
CA LYS A 22 26.09 16.87 -2.36
C LYS A 22 25.22 15.71 -1.85
N TYR A 23 24.06 15.47 -2.45
CA TYR A 23 23.08 14.45 -2.04
C TYR A 23 22.51 13.69 -3.25
N PRO A 24 22.24 12.38 -3.13
CA PRO A 24 21.68 11.57 -4.21
C PRO A 24 20.24 12.02 -4.51
N ARG A 25 19.90 12.14 -5.81
CA ARG A 25 18.58 12.65 -6.23
C ARG A 25 17.71 11.55 -6.84
N LYS A 26 18.30 10.54 -7.48
CA LYS A 26 17.58 9.40 -8.07
C LYS A 26 17.51 8.23 -7.09
N PHE A 27 16.44 7.45 -7.15
CA PHE A 27 16.25 6.25 -6.32
C PHE A 27 17.45 5.31 -6.37
N GLU A 28 17.96 5.00 -7.57
CA GLU A 28 19.12 4.13 -7.81
C GLU A 28 20.43 4.67 -7.18
N GLU A 29 20.53 5.98 -6.97
CA GLU A 29 21.69 6.64 -6.38
C GLU A 29 21.63 6.63 -4.84
N LYS A 30 20.46 6.36 -4.26
CA LYS A 30 20.21 6.35 -2.81
C LYS A 30 20.60 5.02 -2.14
N TYR A 31 21.68 4.38 -2.60
CA TYR A 31 22.12 3.05 -2.11
C TYR A 31 22.28 2.95 -0.58
N LYS A 32 22.54 4.07 0.11
CA LYS A 32 22.62 4.10 1.58
C LYS A 32 21.25 4.09 2.26
N GLU A 33 20.25 4.76 1.68
CA GLU A 33 18.87 4.73 2.18
C GLU A 33 18.22 3.36 1.90
N LEU A 34 18.59 2.72 0.77
CA LEU A 34 18.13 1.39 0.37
C LEU A 34 18.75 0.23 1.18
N GLN A 35 19.74 0.49 2.04
CA GLN A 35 20.41 -0.51 2.89
C GLN A 35 20.38 -0.05 4.35
N PRO A 36 19.20 -0.02 4.97
CA PRO A 36 19.03 0.67 6.24
C PRO A 36 19.82 0.09 7.39
N GLU A 37 20.04 -1.22 7.35
CA GLU A 37 20.80 -1.96 8.35
C GLU A 37 22.30 -1.60 8.35
N LYS A 38 22.81 -1.05 7.24
CA LYS A 38 24.24 -0.73 7.05
C LYS A 38 24.59 0.74 7.25
N TYR A 39 23.60 1.65 7.28
CA TYR A 39 23.81 3.11 7.26
C TYR A 39 22.88 3.86 8.23
N GLN A 40 22.85 3.43 9.50
CA GLN A 40 21.95 3.93 10.55
C GLN A 40 22.03 5.46 10.77
N ASP A 41 23.23 6.06 10.75
CA ASP A 41 23.42 7.51 10.97
C ASP A 41 22.78 8.39 9.88
N MET A 42 22.82 7.94 8.62
CA MET A 42 22.21 8.68 7.50
C MET A 42 20.68 8.60 7.58
N ILE A 43 20.15 7.49 8.05
CA ILE A 43 18.71 7.28 8.24
C ILE A 43 18.17 8.16 9.35
N ALA A 44 18.88 8.22 10.48
CA ALA A 44 18.53 9.13 11.56
C ALA A 44 18.46 10.59 11.07
N HIS A 45 19.38 11.01 10.20
CA HIS A 45 19.38 12.36 9.63
C HIS A 45 18.23 12.65 8.66
N VAL A 46 17.78 11.65 7.89
CA VAL A 46 16.64 11.79 6.97
C VAL A 46 15.30 11.81 7.74
N ILE A 47 15.17 10.95 8.76
CA ILE A 47 14.03 10.92 9.68
C ILE A 47 13.93 12.22 10.48
N GLN A 48 15.05 12.76 10.98
CA GLN A 48 15.10 14.05 11.70
C GLN A 48 14.58 15.23 10.85
N LYS A 49 14.62 15.11 9.52
CA LYS A 49 14.07 16.10 8.57
C LYS A 49 12.60 15.87 8.23
N GLY A 50 11.92 14.93 8.89
CA GLY A 50 10.51 14.57 8.64
C GLY A 50 10.28 13.84 7.32
N ASN A 51 11.33 13.22 6.75
CA ASN A 51 11.22 12.43 5.53
C ASN A 51 11.40 10.95 5.85
N THR A 52 10.64 10.10 5.15
CA THR A 52 10.90 8.65 5.14
C THR A 52 12.06 8.37 4.17
N PRO A 53 13.17 7.74 4.62
CA PRO A 53 14.26 7.34 3.73
C PRO A 53 13.76 6.44 2.60
N ALA A 54 14.29 6.61 1.39
CA ALA A 54 13.91 5.75 0.27
C ALA A 54 14.31 4.31 0.56
N GLY A 55 13.37 3.38 0.45
CA GLY A 55 13.61 1.98 0.82
C GLY A 55 13.36 1.66 2.31
N MET A 56 12.87 2.63 3.09
CA MET A 56 12.34 2.37 4.43
C MET A 56 10.84 2.58 4.46
N HIS A 57 10.15 1.69 5.16
CA HIS A 57 8.75 1.85 5.50
C HIS A 57 8.65 2.04 7.03
N ILE A 58 8.09 3.17 7.45
CA ILE A 58 7.74 3.41 8.84
C ILE A 58 6.26 3.05 8.95
N SER A 59 5.97 1.95 9.64
CA SER A 59 4.59 1.52 9.91
C SER A 59 3.82 2.61 10.63
N ILE A 60 2.57 2.82 10.20
CA ILE A 60 1.71 3.90 10.68
C ILE A 60 0.80 3.37 11.80
N MET A 61 0.55 4.19 12.83
CA MET A 61 -0.36 3.90 13.94
C MET A 61 -0.07 2.58 14.68
N VAL A 62 1.22 2.22 14.80
CA VAL A 62 1.63 0.94 15.41
C VAL A 62 1.13 0.82 16.84
N GLN A 63 1.28 1.87 17.65
CA GLN A 63 0.89 1.82 19.05
C GLN A 63 -0.63 1.72 19.19
N GLU A 64 -1.38 2.50 18.42
CA GLU A 64 -2.84 2.49 18.41
C GLU A 64 -3.40 1.12 17.99
N ILE A 65 -2.75 0.45 17.03
CA ILE A 65 -3.10 -0.92 16.62
C ILE A 65 -2.87 -1.89 17.78
N LEU A 66 -1.69 -1.86 18.41
CA LEU A 66 -1.37 -2.79 19.49
C LEU A 66 -2.26 -2.57 20.73
N ASP A 67 -2.51 -1.31 21.09
CA ASP A 67 -3.39 -0.93 22.20
C ASP A 67 -4.83 -1.44 22.00
N PHE A 68 -5.29 -1.45 20.75
CA PHE A 68 -6.61 -1.98 20.41
C PHE A 68 -6.65 -3.51 20.34
N LEU A 69 -5.73 -4.14 19.59
CA LEU A 69 -5.72 -5.58 19.41
C LEU A 69 -5.45 -6.31 20.74
N LYS A 70 -4.65 -5.72 21.65
CA LYS A 70 -4.21 -6.30 22.93
C LYS A 70 -3.78 -7.76 22.80
N ILE A 71 -2.91 -8.00 21.83
CA ILE A 71 -2.38 -9.31 21.49
C ILE A 71 -1.78 -9.99 22.72
N GLN A 72 -2.12 -11.25 22.94
CA GLN A 72 -1.63 -12.08 24.04
C GLN A 72 -0.76 -13.25 23.53
N PRO A 73 0.24 -13.70 24.31
CA PRO A 73 0.98 -14.92 23.99
C PRO A 73 0.06 -16.13 23.81
N GLY A 74 0.25 -16.88 22.74
CA GLY A 74 -0.52 -18.07 22.38
C GLY A 74 -1.64 -17.83 21.35
N GLU A 75 -1.94 -16.57 21.03
CA GLU A 75 -2.97 -16.21 20.05
C GLU A 75 -2.53 -16.47 18.60
N VAL A 76 -3.52 -16.64 17.73
CA VAL A 76 -3.35 -16.79 16.28
C VAL A 76 -3.80 -15.49 15.59
N GLY A 77 -2.88 -14.86 14.88
CA GLY A 77 -3.09 -13.59 14.19
C GLY A 77 -3.15 -13.71 12.69
N PHE A 78 -3.80 -12.73 12.05
CA PHE A 78 -3.72 -12.50 10.61
C PHE A 78 -3.22 -11.09 10.28
N ASP A 79 -2.23 -10.98 9.41
CA ASP A 79 -1.80 -9.74 8.79
C ASP A 79 -2.15 -9.77 7.29
N ALA A 80 -3.22 -9.08 6.91
CA ALA A 80 -3.75 -9.07 5.56
C ALA A 80 -2.77 -8.45 4.55
N THR A 81 -1.84 -7.61 4.99
CA THR A 81 -1.03 -6.74 4.13
C THR A 81 0.38 -6.67 4.66
N LEU A 82 1.11 -7.78 4.57
CA LEU A 82 2.46 -7.94 5.10
C LEU A 82 3.36 -6.74 4.76
N GLY A 83 3.40 -6.34 3.48
CA GLY A 83 4.18 -5.21 3.01
C GLY A 83 5.65 -5.30 3.43
N TYR A 84 6.12 -4.29 4.16
CA TYR A 84 7.48 -4.28 4.71
C TYR A 84 7.61 -5.12 6.00
N GLY A 85 6.54 -5.62 6.60
CA GLY A 85 6.55 -6.46 7.80
C GLY A 85 6.77 -5.71 9.12
N GLY A 86 6.60 -4.38 9.12
CA GLY A 86 6.79 -3.56 10.31
C GLY A 86 5.71 -3.81 11.37
N HIS A 87 4.45 -3.88 10.97
CA HIS A 87 3.35 -4.22 11.86
C HIS A 87 3.41 -5.68 12.28
N THR A 88 3.64 -6.61 11.34
CA THR A 88 3.84 -8.03 11.63
C THR A 88 4.90 -8.24 12.71
N LYS A 89 6.06 -7.59 12.57
CA LYS A 89 7.13 -7.63 13.57
C LYS A 89 6.68 -7.11 14.93
N ALA A 90 5.91 -6.02 14.96
CA ALA A 90 5.41 -5.46 16.21
C ALA A 90 4.42 -6.42 16.90
N MET A 91 3.53 -7.05 16.13
CA MET A 91 2.57 -8.05 16.61
C MET A 91 3.28 -9.33 17.09
N LEU A 92 4.27 -9.83 16.35
CA LEU A 92 5.07 -11.00 16.74
C LEU A 92 5.81 -10.81 18.07
N LYS A 93 6.24 -9.58 18.39
CA LYS A 93 6.85 -9.28 19.69
C LYS A 93 5.87 -9.45 20.84
N CYS A 94 4.59 -9.12 20.66
CA CYS A 94 3.55 -9.31 21.67
C CYS A 94 3.23 -10.78 21.93
N LEU A 95 3.47 -11.65 20.95
CA LEU A 95 3.28 -13.10 21.10
C LEU A 95 4.35 -13.78 21.98
N GLU A 96 5.49 -13.12 22.22
CA GLU A 96 6.60 -13.67 23.04
C GLU A 96 7.03 -15.10 22.63
N GLY A 97 6.98 -15.39 21.33
CA GLY A 97 7.31 -16.70 20.77
C GLY A 97 6.26 -17.79 20.99
N LYS A 98 5.06 -17.44 21.45
CA LYS A 98 3.92 -18.35 21.62
C LYS A 98 2.75 -17.88 20.75
N GLY A 99 2.17 -18.78 19.97
CA GLY A 99 1.14 -18.42 19.00
C GLY A 99 1.72 -18.31 17.59
N HIS A 100 0.96 -17.76 16.66
CA HIS A 100 1.35 -17.77 15.25
C HIS A 100 0.70 -16.62 14.49
N ILE A 101 1.42 -16.00 13.55
CA ILE A 101 0.83 -15.04 12.61
C ILE A 101 0.82 -15.63 11.20
N TYR A 102 -0.32 -15.55 10.54
CA TYR A 102 -0.46 -15.79 9.10
C TYR A 102 -0.49 -14.44 8.40
N ALA A 103 0.37 -14.24 7.41
CA ALA A 103 0.47 -12.98 6.70
C ALA A 103 0.28 -13.18 5.20
N THR A 104 -0.44 -12.27 4.55
CA THR A 104 -0.63 -12.27 3.10
C THR A 104 -0.04 -11.04 2.45
N ASP A 105 0.39 -11.20 1.20
CA ASP A 105 0.69 -10.10 0.30
C ASP A 105 0.51 -10.60 -1.14
N VAL A 106 0.25 -9.69 -2.07
CA VAL A 106 0.11 -10.01 -3.49
C VAL A 106 1.40 -9.76 -4.27
N ASP A 107 2.37 -9.04 -3.68
CA ASP A 107 3.61 -8.61 -4.31
C ASP A 107 4.72 -9.67 -4.10
N PRO A 108 5.06 -10.48 -5.12
CA PRO A 108 6.05 -11.55 -4.98
C PRO A 108 7.45 -11.01 -4.66
N GLU A 109 7.80 -9.84 -5.20
CA GLU A 109 9.13 -9.26 -5.04
C GLU A 109 9.33 -8.75 -3.61
N GLU A 110 8.37 -7.98 -3.09
CA GLU A 110 8.47 -7.41 -1.73
C GLU A 110 8.24 -8.49 -0.66
N SER A 111 7.35 -9.46 -0.90
CA SER A 111 7.13 -10.60 0.01
C SER A 111 8.40 -11.40 0.26
N ALA A 112 9.15 -11.73 -0.79
CA ALA A 112 10.39 -12.49 -0.66
C ALA A 112 11.44 -11.73 0.16
N LYS A 113 11.56 -10.42 -0.06
CA LYS A 113 12.48 -9.55 0.71
C LYS A 113 12.05 -9.43 2.17
N THR A 114 10.76 -9.29 2.44
CA THR A 114 10.22 -9.20 3.80
C THR A 114 10.37 -10.52 4.55
N LYS A 115 10.07 -11.66 3.91
CA LYS A 115 10.29 -13.00 4.49
C LYS A 115 11.72 -13.16 4.97
N LYS A 116 12.70 -12.97 4.07
CA LYS A 116 14.13 -13.09 4.41
C LYS A 116 14.53 -12.20 5.57
N ARG A 117 14.08 -10.95 5.57
CA ARG A 117 14.42 -9.96 6.61
C ARG A 117 13.80 -10.28 7.98
N LEU A 118 12.61 -10.88 8.01
CA LEU A 118 11.99 -11.34 9.25
C LEU A 118 12.67 -12.60 9.79
N GLU A 119 13.04 -13.54 8.91
CA GLU A 119 13.81 -14.74 9.26
C GLU A 119 15.18 -14.39 9.87
N GLU A 120 15.92 -13.46 9.25
CA GLU A 120 17.21 -12.96 9.76
C GLU A 120 17.09 -12.29 11.16
N GLN A 121 15.88 -11.88 11.55
CA GLN A 121 15.58 -11.32 12.87
C GLN A 121 15.04 -12.35 13.87
N GLY A 122 15.02 -13.64 13.50
CA GLY A 122 14.57 -14.74 14.36
C GLY A 122 13.07 -15.04 14.26
N PHE A 123 12.34 -14.42 13.32
CA PHE A 123 10.94 -14.72 13.05
C PHE A 123 10.82 -15.74 11.92
N GLY A 124 11.05 -17.01 12.25
CA GLY A 124 10.99 -18.13 11.31
C GLY A 124 9.59 -18.73 11.14
N GLU A 125 9.52 -19.82 10.39
CA GLU A 125 8.26 -20.49 10.02
C GLU A 125 7.49 -21.07 11.22
N ASP A 126 8.16 -21.25 12.37
CA ASP A 126 7.55 -21.73 13.62
C ASP A 126 6.53 -20.75 14.24
N ILE A 127 6.61 -19.46 13.89
CA ILE A 127 5.74 -18.41 14.45
C ILE A 127 5.13 -17.48 13.39
N LEU A 128 5.57 -17.59 12.14
CA LEU A 128 5.12 -16.76 11.03
C LEU A 128 4.97 -17.57 9.75
N THR A 129 3.78 -17.58 9.14
CA THR A 129 3.55 -18.14 7.81
C THR A 129 3.17 -17.04 6.84
N ILE A 130 3.96 -16.87 5.77
CA ILE A 130 3.68 -15.89 4.71
C ILE A 130 3.09 -16.62 3.49
N ARG A 131 1.93 -16.16 3.01
CA ARG A 131 1.23 -16.68 1.84
C ARG A 131 1.18 -15.60 0.75
N LEU A 132 1.66 -15.92 -0.45
CA LEU A 132 1.52 -15.04 -1.60
C LEU A 132 0.10 -15.16 -2.18
N GLN A 133 -0.85 -14.51 -1.52
CA GLN A 133 -2.28 -14.56 -1.80
C GLN A 133 -2.89 -13.18 -1.57
N ASN A 134 -4.08 -12.95 -2.15
CA ASN A 134 -4.85 -11.77 -1.84
C ASN A 134 -5.54 -11.96 -0.49
N PHE A 135 -5.58 -10.93 0.36
CA PHE A 135 -6.22 -11.02 1.66
C PHE A 135 -7.72 -11.33 1.60
N CYS A 136 -8.40 -11.14 0.46
CA CYS A 136 -9.79 -11.58 0.31
C CYS A 136 -9.95 -13.12 0.40
N THR A 137 -8.87 -13.91 0.36
CA THR A 137 -8.88 -15.36 0.60
C THR A 137 -8.72 -15.73 2.08
N ILE A 138 -8.92 -14.77 3.00
CA ILE A 138 -8.80 -14.99 4.45
C ILE A 138 -9.58 -16.20 4.96
N ASP A 139 -10.73 -16.52 4.36
CA ASP A 139 -11.58 -17.64 4.71
C ASP A 139 -10.90 -19.01 4.52
N GLU A 140 -10.03 -19.13 3.52
CA GLU A 140 -9.24 -20.34 3.26
C GLU A 140 -8.28 -20.59 4.43
N ILE A 141 -7.53 -19.57 4.83
CA ILE A 141 -6.55 -19.66 5.93
C ILE A 141 -7.28 -19.82 7.26
N ALA A 142 -8.37 -19.07 7.49
CA ALA A 142 -9.17 -19.19 8.70
C ALA A 142 -9.71 -20.62 8.89
N LYS A 143 -10.12 -21.27 7.81
CA LYS A 143 -10.59 -22.67 7.84
C LYS A 143 -9.46 -23.64 8.20
N GLU A 144 -8.23 -23.38 7.76
CA GLU A 144 -7.05 -24.20 8.12
C GLU A 144 -6.72 -24.10 9.62
N VAL A 145 -6.86 -22.90 10.21
CA VAL A 145 -6.31 -22.59 11.54
C VAL A 145 -7.35 -22.47 12.65
N GLY A 146 -8.64 -22.55 12.31
CA GLY A 146 -9.76 -22.40 13.25
C GLY A 146 -10.07 -20.94 13.61
N GLY A 147 -9.81 -20.01 12.68
CA GLY A 147 -10.04 -18.57 12.83
C GLY A 147 -8.91 -17.82 13.56
N PHE A 148 -9.09 -16.51 13.71
CA PHE A 148 -8.09 -15.59 14.24
C PHE A 148 -8.57 -14.86 15.49
N ASP A 149 -7.67 -14.72 16.46
CA ASP A 149 -7.87 -13.93 17.67
C ASP A 149 -7.67 -12.43 17.38
N PHE A 150 -6.76 -12.09 16.47
CA PHE A 150 -6.56 -10.73 15.99
C PHE A 150 -6.28 -10.65 14.49
N ILE A 151 -6.75 -9.59 13.85
CA ILE A 151 -6.58 -9.33 12.42
C ILE A 151 -6.14 -7.88 12.20
N LEU A 152 -5.14 -7.67 11.35
CA LEU A 152 -4.75 -6.36 10.83
C LEU A 152 -4.92 -6.32 9.31
N ALA A 153 -5.43 -5.20 8.79
CA ALA A 153 -5.32 -4.85 7.37
C ALA A 153 -4.87 -3.39 7.21
N ASP A 154 -3.68 -3.18 6.65
CA ASP A 154 -3.10 -1.88 6.29
C ASP A 154 -3.28 -1.62 4.79
N LEU A 155 -4.42 -1.05 4.41
CA LEU A 155 -4.83 -0.97 3.00
C LEU A 155 -3.95 -0.02 2.19
N GLY A 156 -3.84 -0.25 0.89
CA GLY A 156 -3.14 0.63 -0.04
C GLY A 156 -1.74 0.13 -0.42
N VAL A 157 -0.84 1.08 -0.71
CA VAL A 157 0.46 0.78 -1.33
C VAL A 157 1.61 0.97 -0.35
N SER A 158 2.58 0.06 -0.43
CA SER A 158 3.76 0.14 0.41
C SER A 158 4.69 1.27 -0.03
N SER A 159 5.54 1.70 0.91
CA SER A 159 6.54 2.73 0.60
C SER A 159 7.50 2.30 -0.51
N MET A 160 7.84 1.01 -0.53
CA MET A 160 8.75 0.40 -1.49
C MET A 160 8.18 0.47 -2.91
N GLN A 161 6.87 0.26 -3.05
CA GLN A 161 6.17 0.36 -4.32
C GLN A 161 6.14 1.79 -4.85
N ILE A 162 5.87 2.79 -4.00
CA ILE A 162 5.85 4.20 -4.39
C ILE A 162 7.24 4.70 -4.79
N ASP A 163 8.27 4.30 -4.03
CA ASP A 163 9.61 4.85 -4.19
C ASP A 163 10.35 4.23 -5.40
N ASN A 164 10.01 3.00 -5.78
CA ASN A 164 10.58 2.32 -6.95
C ASN A 164 9.92 2.81 -8.26
N PRO A 165 10.62 3.61 -9.10
CA PRO A 165 10.02 4.16 -10.31
C PRO A 165 9.58 3.09 -11.32
N LYS A 166 10.18 1.89 -11.28
CA LYS A 166 9.82 0.77 -12.16
C LYS A 166 8.42 0.22 -11.91
N ARG A 167 7.82 0.56 -10.76
CA ARG A 167 6.46 0.14 -10.39
C ARG A 167 5.38 1.11 -10.88
N GLY A 168 5.75 2.33 -11.27
CA GLY A 168 4.81 3.29 -11.87
C GLY A 168 3.86 4.00 -10.90
N PHE A 169 3.94 3.77 -9.59
CA PHE A 169 3.02 4.38 -8.59
C PHE A 169 3.20 5.90 -8.39
N SER A 170 4.25 6.50 -8.95
CA SER A 170 4.57 7.92 -8.77
C SER A 170 4.59 8.67 -10.09
N PHE A 171 3.87 9.79 -10.16
CA PHE A 171 3.93 10.76 -11.26
C PHE A 171 5.06 11.80 -11.11
N LYS A 172 5.87 11.70 -10.04
CA LYS A 172 6.98 12.63 -9.78
C LYS A 172 8.25 12.23 -10.50
N VAL A 173 8.43 10.94 -10.73
CA VAL A 173 9.59 10.34 -11.38
C VAL A 173 9.07 9.50 -12.54
N ASP A 174 9.75 9.60 -13.69
CA ASP A 174 9.37 8.83 -14.86
C ASP A 174 9.59 7.34 -14.64
N GLY A 175 8.68 6.54 -15.20
CA GLY A 175 8.64 5.10 -15.10
C GLY A 175 7.50 4.54 -15.97
N PRO A 176 7.44 3.21 -16.16
CA PRO A 176 6.33 2.60 -16.87
C PRO A 176 5.02 2.88 -16.13
N LEU A 177 3.93 3.11 -16.88
CA LEU A 177 2.60 3.22 -16.30
C LEU A 177 2.05 1.81 -15.99
N ASP A 178 2.61 1.18 -14.96
CA ASP A 178 2.24 -0.19 -14.54
C ASP A 178 1.11 -0.20 -13.51
N LEU A 179 1.35 0.33 -12.30
CA LEU A 179 0.41 0.41 -11.18
C LEU A 179 -0.08 -0.93 -10.59
N ARG A 180 0.36 -2.08 -11.11
CA ARG A 180 0.01 -3.37 -10.49
C ARG A 180 0.79 -3.62 -9.20
N LEU A 181 0.07 -4.10 -8.19
CA LEU A 181 0.64 -4.62 -6.95
C LEU A 181 1.39 -5.94 -7.22
N ASN A 182 0.85 -6.78 -8.11
CA ASN A 182 1.51 -7.97 -8.63
C ASN A 182 1.83 -7.80 -10.12
N GLN A 183 3.12 -7.63 -10.47
CA GLN A 183 3.53 -7.40 -11.85
C GLN A 183 3.50 -8.66 -12.74
N GLU A 184 3.29 -9.84 -12.16
CA GLU A 184 3.25 -11.13 -12.88
C GLU A 184 1.83 -11.50 -13.34
N LYS A 185 0.80 -10.77 -12.90
CA LYS A 185 -0.62 -11.08 -13.17
C LYS A 185 -1.37 -9.83 -13.65
N GLY A 186 -2.48 -10.06 -14.35
CA GLY A 186 -3.35 -8.98 -14.83
C GLY A 186 -2.71 -8.10 -15.91
N ILE A 187 -3.36 -6.98 -16.20
CA ILE A 187 -2.92 -5.98 -17.19
C ILE A 187 -2.42 -4.72 -16.49
N SER A 188 -1.38 -4.11 -17.05
CA SER A 188 -0.86 -2.83 -16.57
C SER A 188 -1.84 -1.69 -16.83
N ALA A 189 -1.68 -0.57 -16.13
CA ALA A 189 -2.46 0.64 -16.38
C ALA A 189 -2.28 1.19 -17.81
N ALA A 190 -1.09 1.07 -18.39
CA ALA A 190 -0.87 1.39 -19.81
C ALA A 190 -1.72 0.53 -20.75
N GLU A 191 -1.70 -0.80 -20.56
CA GLU A 191 -2.51 -1.74 -21.36
C GLU A 191 -4.01 -1.53 -21.14
N ARG A 192 -4.40 -1.21 -19.91
CA ARG A 192 -5.77 -0.87 -19.57
C ARG A 192 -6.23 0.39 -20.31
N LEU A 193 -5.42 1.44 -20.32
CA LEU A 193 -5.73 2.66 -21.07
C LEU A 193 -5.84 2.43 -22.58
N ASP A 194 -5.01 1.54 -23.15
CA ASP A 194 -5.04 1.23 -24.59
C ASP A 194 -6.38 0.61 -25.05
N THR A 195 -7.16 0.02 -24.14
CA THR A 195 -8.38 -0.75 -24.47
C THR A 195 -9.67 -0.18 -23.89
N ILE A 196 -9.59 0.71 -22.90
CA ILE A 196 -10.75 1.27 -22.21
C ILE A 196 -11.54 2.24 -23.10
N SER A 197 -12.88 2.18 -23.02
CA SER A 197 -13.73 3.17 -23.68
C SER A 197 -13.67 4.53 -22.96
N ARG A 198 -14.09 5.60 -23.64
CA ARG A 198 -14.11 6.93 -23.03
C ARG A 198 -15.08 6.98 -21.86
N GLU A 199 -16.26 6.41 -22.05
CA GLU A 199 -17.36 6.39 -21.08
C GLU A 199 -16.94 5.61 -19.83
N GLU A 200 -16.31 4.45 -20.02
CA GLU A 200 -15.78 3.62 -18.93
C GLU A 200 -14.62 4.31 -18.19
N LEU A 201 -13.72 5.00 -18.90
CA LEU A 201 -12.65 5.76 -18.26
C LEU A 201 -13.19 6.93 -17.43
N ALA A 202 -14.18 7.67 -17.93
CA ALA A 202 -14.82 8.75 -17.18
C ALA A 202 -15.51 8.21 -15.92
N GLY A 203 -16.25 7.10 -16.06
CA GLY A 203 -16.89 6.39 -14.94
C GLY A 203 -15.87 5.96 -13.88
N MET A 204 -14.80 5.28 -14.30
CA MET A 204 -13.72 4.84 -13.40
C MET A 204 -13.07 6.00 -12.65
N LEU A 205 -12.74 7.11 -13.33
CA LEU A 205 -12.14 8.29 -12.68
C LEU A 205 -13.07 8.89 -11.61
N TYR A 206 -14.38 8.92 -11.91
CA TYR A 206 -15.38 9.40 -10.97
C TYR A 206 -15.57 8.45 -9.79
N GLU A 207 -15.90 7.18 -10.06
CA GLU A 207 -16.24 6.18 -9.04
C GLU A 207 -15.07 5.84 -8.14
N ASN A 208 -13.85 5.75 -8.69
CA ASN A 208 -12.69 5.31 -7.92
C ASN A 208 -11.98 6.45 -7.17
N SER A 209 -12.18 7.72 -7.57
CA SER A 209 -11.38 8.83 -7.01
C SER A 209 -12.09 10.17 -6.84
N ASP A 210 -13.38 10.27 -7.18
CA ASP A 210 -14.13 11.52 -7.17
C ASP A 210 -13.44 12.63 -8.01
N GLU A 211 -12.84 12.29 -9.17
CA GLU A 211 -12.13 13.26 -10.02
C GLU A 211 -13.11 14.22 -10.72
N PRO A 212 -13.08 15.55 -10.44
CA PRO A 212 -14.03 16.51 -11.00
C PRO A 212 -13.89 16.72 -12.50
N TYR A 213 -12.70 16.50 -13.07
CA TYR A 213 -12.43 16.66 -14.50
C TYR A 213 -12.45 15.31 -15.23
N CYS A 214 -13.21 14.33 -14.74
CA CYS A 214 -13.21 12.96 -15.27
C CYS A 214 -13.56 12.92 -16.77
N GLU A 215 -14.53 13.72 -17.20
CA GLU A 215 -14.98 13.79 -18.61
C GLU A 215 -13.92 14.38 -19.53
N GLU A 216 -13.29 15.49 -19.12
CA GLU A 216 -12.23 16.16 -19.88
C GLU A 216 -10.99 15.27 -19.99
N LEU A 217 -10.61 14.61 -18.89
CA LEU A 217 -9.47 13.70 -18.85
C LEU A 217 -9.73 12.46 -19.69
N ALA A 218 -10.90 11.83 -19.57
CA ALA A 218 -11.24 10.66 -20.35
C ALA A 218 -11.24 10.97 -21.86
N LYS A 219 -11.79 12.13 -22.25
CA LYS A 219 -11.72 12.62 -23.62
C LYS A 219 -10.27 12.78 -24.09
N ALA A 220 -9.45 13.53 -23.35
CA ALA A 220 -8.07 13.82 -23.74
C ALA A 220 -7.21 12.55 -23.86
N ILE A 221 -7.31 11.66 -22.86
CA ILE A 221 -6.56 10.39 -22.82
C ILE A 221 -6.95 9.51 -24.02
N THR A 222 -8.25 9.29 -24.24
CA THR A 222 -8.70 8.45 -25.36
C THR A 222 -8.42 9.06 -26.73
N GLU A 223 -8.43 10.38 -26.88
CA GLU A 223 -8.04 11.07 -28.11
C GLU A 223 -6.56 10.90 -28.43
N GLU A 224 -5.66 11.00 -27.44
CA GLU A 224 -4.23 10.75 -27.65
C GLU A 224 -3.97 9.30 -28.10
N ILE A 225 -4.64 8.33 -27.46
CA ILE A 225 -4.52 6.92 -27.82
C ILE A 225 -5.03 6.67 -29.24
N ARG A 226 -6.18 7.25 -29.63
CA ARG A 226 -6.74 7.15 -31.00
C ARG A 226 -5.83 7.74 -32.07
N LYS A 227 -4.99 8.73 -31.74
CA LYS A 227 -3.96 9.29 -32.65
C LYS A 227 -2.72 8.40 -32.78
N GLY A 228 -2.66 7.28 -32.04
CA GLY A 228 -1.49 6.39 -31.99
C GLY A 228 -0.46 6.79 -30.94
N HIS A 229 -0.75 7.76 -30.08
CA HIS A 229 0.15 8.17 -29.00
C HIS A 229 -0.14 7.34 -27.75
N ARG A 230 0.61 6.25 -27.58
CA ARG A 230 0.50 5.40 -26.38
C ARG A 230 0.93 6.17 -25.12
N ILE A 231 0.15 6.01 -24.07
CA ILE A 231 0.39 6.57 -22.73
C ILE A 231 0.99 5.45 -21.85
N ASP A 232 2.26 5.16 -22.09
CA ASP A 232 3.00 4.04 -21.50
C ASP A 232 3.93 4.44 -20.34
N THR A 233 4.04 5.74 -20.04
CA THR A 233 4.83 6.24 -18.91
C THR A 233 4.03 7.15 -17.99
N THR A 234 4.46 7.20 -16.73
CA THR A 234 3.85 8.07 -15.71
C THR A 234 3.95 9.54 -16.08
N THR A 235 5.03 9.97 -16.73
CA THR A 235 5.18 11.38 -17.16
C THR A 235 4.32 11.72 -18.37
N LYS A 236 4.12 10.80 -19.32
CA LYS A 236 3.19 11.02 -20.45
C LYS A 236 1.76 11.22 -19.95
N LEU A 237 1.27 10.37 -19.05
CA LEU A 237 -0.06 10.55 -18.45
C LEU A 237 -0.16 11.90 -17.74
N ARG A 238 0.87 12.26 -16.95
CA ARG A 238 0.93 13.57 -16.30
C ARG A 238 0.89 14.74 -17.29
N GLN A 239 1.59 14.64 -18.42
CA GLN A 239 1.59 15.68 -19.46
C GLN A 239 0.19 15.85 -20.07
N VAL A 240 -0.52 14.75 -20.34
CA VAL A 240 -1.92 14.81 -20.81
C VAL A 240 -2.81 15.52 -19.80
N ILE A 241 -2.66 15.23 -18.50
CA ILE A 241 -3.38 15.93 -17.43
C ILE A 241 -3.05 17.43 -17.42
N GLU A 242 -1.76 17.79 -17.46
CA GLU A 242 -1.31 19.19 -17.45
C GLU A 242 -1.85 19.98 -18.66
N GLN A 243 -1.87 19.36 -19.84
CA GLN A 243 -2.44 19.94 -21.06
C GLN A 243 -3.96 20.07 -20.98
N THR A 244 -4.66 19.06 -20.46
CA THR A 244 -6.11 19.07 -20.29
C THR A 244 -6.54 20.21 -19.39
N LEU A 245 -5.81 20.46 -18.30
CA LEU A 245 -6.10 21.52 -17.33
C LEU A 245 -5.47 22.87 -17.67
N SER A 246 -4.97 23.04 -18.90
CA SER A 246 -4.33 24.29 -19.33
C SER A 246 -5.28 25.49 -19.35
N PHE A 247 -6.59 25.24 -19.49
CA PHE A 247 -7.65 26.28 -19.45
C PHE A 247 -7.77 26.98 -18.09
N LEU A 248 -7.22 26.40 -17.01
CA LEU A 248 -7.26 27.01 -15.69
C LEU A 248 -6.35 28.26 -15.63
N PRO A 249 -6.75 29.31 -14.88
CA PRO A 249 -5.95 30.53 -14.71
C PRO A 249 -4.55 30.23 -14.21
N GLU A 250 -3.53 30.91 -14.75
CA GLU A 250 -2.14 30.71 -14.36
C GLU A 250 -1.84 31.32 -12.98
N ASN A 251 -2.15 30.58 -11.92
CA ASN A 251 -1.96 30.99 -10.53
C ASN A 251 -1.38 29.84 -9.67
N LYS A 252 -1.14 30.11 -8.37
CA LYS A 252 -0.61 29.10 -7.43
C LYS A 252 -1.58 27.92 -7.24
N GLU A 253 -2.88 28.15 -7.37
CA GLU A 253 -3.92 27.13 -7.19
C GLU A 253 -3.91 26.12 -8.33
N LYS A 254 -3.65 26.54 -9.58
CA LYS A 254 -3.52 25.65 -10.74
C LYS A 254 -2.53 24.52 -10.50
N LYS A 255 -1.38 24.83 -9.90
CA LYS A 255 -0.37 23.81 -9.56
C LYS A 255 -0.88 22.79 -8.54
N ASP A 256 -1.66 23.22 -7.55
CA ASP A 256 -2.26 22.32 -6.57
C ASP A 256 -3.39 21.48 -7.18
N ILE A 257 -4.21 22.08 -8.06
CA ILE A 257 -5.26 21.38 -8.81
C ILE A 257 -4.65 20.28 -9.68
N ILE A 258 -3.65 20.60 -10.51
CA ILE A 258 -2.93 19.62 -11.34
C ILE A 258 -2.36 18.49 -10.48
N ARG A 259 -1.71 18.84 -9.36
CA ARG A 259 -1.15 17.84 -8.44
C ARG A 259 -2.22 16.91 -7.89
N LYS A 260 -3.37 17.45 -7.45
CA LYS A 260 -4.50 16.66 -6.91
C LYS A 260 -5.15 15.81 -8.00
N THR A 261 -5.29 16.33 -9.22
CA THR A 261 -5.81 15.56 -10.36
C THR A 261 -4.87 14.43 -10.75
N CYS A 262 -3.55 14.64 -10.73
CA CYS A 262 -2.59 13.55 -10.90
C CYS A 262 -2.77 12.48 -9.81
N GLN A 263 -2.94 12.87 -8.55
CA GLN A 263 -3.17 11.94 -7.44
C GLN A 263 -4.43 11.10 -7.65
N ARG A 264 -5.56 11.74 -7.96
CA ARG A 264 -6.85 11.07 -8.17
C ARG A 264 -6.85 10.19 -9.43
N THR A 265 -6.28 10.67 -10.54
CA THR A 265 -6.17 9.87 -11.78
C THR A 265 -5.33 8.60 -11.58
N PHE A 266 -4.16 8.73 -10.93
CA PHE A 266 -3.31 7.56 -10.63
C PHE A 266 -3.98 6.63 -9.62
N GLN A 267 -4.67 7.17 -8.62
CA GLN A 267 -5.44 6.39 -7.66
C GLN A 267 -6.56 5.60 -8.34
N ALA A 268 -7.35 6.24 -9.22
CA ALA A 268 -8.45 5.59 -9.92
C ALA A 268 -7.96 4.42 -10.80
N LEU A 269 -6.90 4.65 -11.56
CA LEU A 269 -6.27 3.61 -12.38
C LEU A 269 -5.71 2.48 -11.52
N ARG A 270 -5.07 2.81 -10.39
CA ARG A 270 -4.54 1.82 -9.44
C ARG A 270 -5.65 0.93 -8.88
N ILE A 271 -6.74 1.55 -8.43
CA ILE A 271 -7.91 0.84 -7.91
C ILE A 271 -8.50 -0.10 -8.98
N ASP A 272 -8.63 0.37 -10.22
CA ASP A 272 -9.17 -0.42 -11.34
C ASP A 272 -8.28 -1.63 -11.68
N VAL A 273 -6.98 -1.42 -11.90
CA VAL A 273 -6.07 -2.53 -12.32
C VAL A 273 -5.81 -3.57 -11.23
N ASN A 274 -6.04 -3.22 -9.96
CA ASN A 274 -5.86 -4.13 -8.83
C ASN A 274 -7.18 -4.60 -8.22
N HIS A 275 -8.33 -4.18 -8.77
CA HIS A 275 -9.66 -4.50 -8.23
C HIS A 275 -9.78 -4.23 -6.72
N GLU A 276 -9.23 -3.09 -6.26
CA GLU A 276 -9.01 -2.86 -4.82
C GLU A 276 -10.33 -2.82 -4.03
N PHE A 277 -11.42 -2.31 -4.63
CA PHE A 277 -12.71 -2.26 -3.96
C PHE A 277 -13.43 -3.60 -3.93
N GLU A 278 -13.36 -4.38 -4.99
CA GLU A 278 -13.92 -5.73 -5.07
C GLU A 278 -13.23 -6.64 -4.05
N VAL A 279 -11.90 -6.60 -4.02
CA VAL A 279 -11.08 -7.31 -3.05
C VAL A 279 -11.43 -6.90 -1.62
N LEU A 280 -11.56 -5.60 -1.35
CA LEU A 280 -11.94 -5.11 -0.02
C LEU A 280 -13.37 -5.53 0.34
N TYR A 281 -14.30 -5.53 -0.61
CA TYR A 281 -15.67 -5.97 -0.39
C TYR A 281 -15.72 -7.45 0.01
N GLU A 282 -15.07 -8.32 -0.76
CA GLU A 282 -14.98 -9.76 -0.46
C GLU A 282 -14.32 -10.02 0.90
N PHE A 283 -13.23 -9.31 1.20
CA PHE A 283 -12.59 -9.38 2.51
C PHE A 283 -13.55 -9.02 3.64
N MET A 284 -14.26 -7.89 3.53
CA MET A 284 -15.20 -7.44 4.56
C MET A 284 -16.40 -8.40 4.72
N GLU A 285 -16.83 -9.07 3.66
CA GLU A 285 -17.88 -10.09 3.69
C GLU A 285 -17.43 -11.34 4.46
N LYS A 286 -16.19 -11.78 4.26
CA LYS A 286 -15.62 -13.00 4.87
C LYS A 286 -15.08 -12.78 6.27
N LEU A 287 -14.66 -11.55 6.60
CA LEU A 287 -14.05 -11.16 7.87
C LEU A 287 -14.84 -11.63 9.12
N PRO A 288 -16.18 -11.51 9.19
CA PRO A 288 -16.97 -12.04 10.29
C PRO A 288 -16.78 -13.54 10.58
N GLY A 289 -16.57 -14.37 9.56
CA GLY A 289 -16.39 -15.81 9.69
C GLY A 289 -14.95 -16.21 10.01
N ALA A 290 -13.99 -15.33 9.74
CA ALA A 290 -12.58 -15.54 10.03
C ALA A 290 -12.20 -15.20 11.48
N LEU A 291 -12.93 -14.32 12.14
CA LEU A 291 -12.70 -13.95 13.55
C LEU A 291 -13.26 -14.99 14.50
N LYS A 292 -12.47 -15.40 15.50
CA LYS A 292 -12.93 -16.15 16.66
C LYS A 292 -13.86 -15.27 17.53
N PRO A 293 -14.74 -15.87 18.36
CA PRO A 293 -15.46 -15.14 19.41
C PRO A 293 -14.53 -14.26 20.24
N GLY A 294 -14.93 -13.01 20.50
CA GLY A 294 -14.09 -12.01 21.20
C GLY A 294 -12.87 -11.49 20.41
N GLY A 295 -12.60 -12.04 19.22
CA GLY A 295 -11.47 -11.65 18.38
C GLY A 295 -11.58 -10.22 17.86
N ARG A 296 -10.44 -9.60 17.54
CA ARG A 296 -10.35 -8.17 17.22
C ARG A 296 -9.78 -7.90 15.84
N VAL A 297 -10.31 -6.89 15.17
CA VAL A 297 -9.81 -6.45 13.87
C VAL A 297 -9.49 -4.96 13.85
N ALA A 298 -8.33 -4.60 13.34
CA ALA A 298 -7.93 -3.23 13.03
C ALA A 298 -7.71 -3.08 11.52
N ILE A 299 -8.26 -2.02 10.93
CA ILE A 299 -8.16 -1.74 9.49
C ILE A 299 -7.69 -0.29 9.32
N LEU A 300 -6.55 -0.09 8.69
CA LEU A 300 -6.08 1.21 8.25
C LEU A 300 -6.56 1.48 6.82
N THR A 301 -7.10 2.68 6.60
CA THR A 301 -7.58 3.16 5.31
C THR A 301 -6.90 4.48 4.98
N PHE A 302 -6.65 4.74 3.70
CA PHE A 302 -5.87 5.91 3.25
C PHE A 302 -6.67 6.85 2.37
N HIS A 303 -7.85 6.44 1.90
CA HIS A 303 -8.78 7.31 1.20
C HIS A 303 -10.23 7.18 1.66
N SER A 304 -11.07 8.10 1.18
CA SER A 304 -12.49 8.20 1.54
C SER A 304 -13.30 6.98 1.11
N GLY A 305 -13.04 6.42 -0.07
CA GLY A 305 -13.70 5.23 -0.60
C GLY A 305 -13.57 4.01 0.32
N GLU A 306 -12.33 3.63 0.67
CA GLU A 306 -12.04 2.55 1.62
C GLU A 306 -12.71 2.78 2.98
N ASP A 307 -12.50 3.95 3.59
CA ASP A 307 -13.06 4.29 4.91
C ASP A 307 -14.59 4.21 4.93
N LYS A 308 -15.24 4.65 3.84
CA LYS A 308 -16.70 4.58 3.71
C LYS A 308 -17.19 3.13 3.62
N LEU A 309 -16.51 2.28 2.84
CA LEU A 309 -16.82 0.86 2.71
C LEU A 309 -16.66 0.14 4.05
N VAL A 310 -15.48 0.25 4.68
CA VAL A 310 -15.18 -0.37 5.97
C VAL A 310 -16.16 0.09 7.04
N LYS A 311 -16.41 1.40 7.15
CA LYS A 311 -17.38 1.93 8.12
C LYS A 311 -18.78 1.37 7.91
N LYS A 312 -19.23 1.24 6.65
CA LYS A 312 -20.55 0.70 6.33
C LYS A 312 -20.66 -0.77 6.72
N ALA A 313 -19.66 -1.57 6.38
CA ALA A 313 -19.62 -3.00 6.70
C ALA A 313 -19.58 -3.25 8.22
N LEU A 314 -18.69 -2.59 8.95
CA LEU A 314 -18.60 -2.75 10.42
C LEU A 314 -19.89 -2.31 11.12
N LYS A 315 -20.51 -1.21 10.67
CA LYS A 315 -21.79 -0.74 11.22
C LYS A 315 -22.93 -1.72 10.93
N ALA A 316 -22.94 -2.36 9.77
CA ALA A 316 -23.93 -3.39 9.44
C ALA A 316 -23.76 -4.62 10.35
N GLY A 317 -22.55 -5.16 10.45
CA GLY A 317 -22.26 -6.29 11.32
C GLY A 317 -22.60 -6.01 12.80
N TYR A 318 -22.35 -4.80 13.29
CA TYR A 318 -22.78 -4.42 14.66
C TYR A 318 -24.30 -4.47 14.84
N ARG A 319 -25.07 -3.99 13.86
CA ARG A 319 -26.55 -4.03 13.91
C ARG A 319 -27.11 -5.44 13.86
N GLU A 320 -26.39 -6.34 13.19
CA GLU A 320 -26.75 -7.75 13.04
C GLU A 320 -26.26 -8.62 14.21
N GLY A 321 -25.55 -8.03 15.19
CA GLY A 321 -25.01 -8.75 16.35
C GLY A 321 -23.73 -9.54 16.04
N VAL A 322 -23.16 -9.41 14.85
CA VAL A 322 -21.87 -10.01 14.46
C VAL A 322 -20.73 -9.44 15.30
N TYR A 323 -20.76 -8.12 15.53
CA TYR A 323 -19.78 -7.41 16.34
C TYR A 323 -20.42 -6.91 17.63
N SER A 324 -19.74 -7.11 18.76
CA SER A 324 -20.12 -6.54 20.06
C SER A 324 -19.77 -5.05 20.15
N GLU A 325 -18.68 -4.64 19.48
CA GLU A 325 -18.21 -3.27 19.43
C GLU A 325 -17.60 -2.93 18.06
N TYR A 326 -17.68 -1.66 17.66
CA TYR A 326 -17.00 -1.14 16.48
C TYR A 326 -16.67 0.35 16.61
N ALA A 327 -15.69 0.80 15.82
CA ALA A 327 -15.24 2.19 15.76
C ALA A 327 -16.31 3.12 15.14
N LYS A 328 -17.15 3.73 15.99
CA LYS A 328 -18.12 4.77 15.58
C LYS A 328 -17.40 5.97 14.96
N ASP A 329 -16.38 6.43 15.66
CA ASP A 329 -15.48 7.50 15.23
C ASP A 329 -14.20 6.93 14.64
N VAL A 330 -13.52 7.74 13.84
CA VAL A 330 -12.26 7.36 13.21
C VAL A 330 -11.10 7.68 14.13
N VAL A 331 -10.19 6.74 14.32
CA VAL A 331 -8.92 7.02 15.01
C VAL A 331 -7.92 7.52 13.97
N ARG A 332 -7.17 8.57 14.31
CA ARG A 332 -6.22 9.23 13.41
C ARG A 332 -4.82 9.19 14.01
N PRO A 333 -3.77 9.20 13.18
CA PRO A 333 -2.41 9.30 13.68
C PRO A 333 -2.19 10.63 14.41
N SER A 334 -1.26 10.61 15.35
CA SER A 334 -0.89 11.79 16.12
C SER A 334 -0.27 12.89 15.23
N ALA A 335 -0.30 14.13 15.72
CA ALA A 335 0.36 15.24 15.03
C ALA A 335 1.89 15.04 14.92
N GLU A 336 2.49 14.41 15.93
CA GLU A 336 3.91 14.05 15.96
C GLU A 336 4.22 13.01 14.87
N GLU A 337 3.44 11.94 14.78
CA GLU A 337 3.61 10.93 13.74
C GLU A 337 3.43 11.52 12.34
N CYS A 338 2.44 12.39 12.14
CA CYS A 338 2.23 13.08 10.87
C CYS A 338 3.40 14.01 10.48
N ALA A 339 4.14 14.53 11.46
CA ALA A 339 5.32 15.36 11.23
C ALA A 339 6.56 14.52 10.89
N GLN A 340 6.71 13.34 11.49
CA GLN A 340 7.80 12.41 11.24
C GLN A 340 7.60 11.59 9.95
N ASN A 341 6.35 11.24 9.66
CA ASN A 341 5.93 10.47 8.50
C ASN A 341 4.75 11.15 7.81
N GLY A 342 5.04 11.96 6.79
CA GLY A 342 4.01 12.65 6.02
C GLY A 342 2.98 11.72 5.35
N ARG A 343 3.29 10.42 5.18
CA ARG A 343 2.38 9.41 4.61
C ARG A 343 1.25 9.03 5.58
N ALA A 344 1.43 9.25 6.89
CA ALA A 344 0.42 9.01 7.91
C ALA A 344 -0.76 9.98 7.84
N ARG A 345 -0.59 11.17 7.24
CA ARG A 345 -1.56 12.27 7.37
C ARG A 345 -2.99 11.93 6.92
N SER A 346 -3.15 11.07 5.91
CA SER A 346 -4.45 10.65 5.39
C SER A 346 -4.99 9.37 6.03
N THR A 347 -4.19 8.69 6.86
CA THR A 347 -4.53 7.42 7.46
C THR A 347 -5.66 7.56 8.47
N LYS A 348 -6.50 6.54 8.49
CA LYS A 348 -7.68 6.41 9.33
C LYS A 348 -7.76 4.97 9.79
N MET A 349 -7.76 4.74 11.10
CA MET A 349 -7.99 3.43 11.67
C MET A 349 -9.47 3.24 12.02
N ARG A 350 -10.00 2.10 11.59
CA ARG A 350 -11.30 1.53 11.98
C ARG A 350 -11.04 0.21 12.68
N TRP A 351 -11.94 -0.18 13.57
CA TRP A 351 -11.79 -1.41 14.32
C TRP A 351 -13.14 -2.02 14.70
N ALA A 352 -13.15 -3.32 15.00
CA ALA A 352 -14.30 -4.02 15.56
C ALA A 352 -13.87 -5.20 16.46
N VAL A 353 -14.77 -5.61 17.35
CA VAL A 353 -14.64 -6.78 18.21
C VAL A 353 -15.76 -7.75 17.87
N LYS A 354 -15.42 -9.00 17.57
CA LYS A 354 -16.37 -10.08 17.32
C LYS A 354 -17.19 -10.35 18.59
N ALA A 355 -18.50 -10.56 18.44
CA ALA A 355 -19.34 -10.99 19.56
C ALA A 355 -18.90 -12.37 20.10
N GLU A 356 -19.22 -12.64 21.37
CA GLU A 356 -18.98 -13.94 22.04
C GLU A 356 -19.83 -15.08 21.45
#